data_AF-A0A533YX93-F1
#
_entry.id   AF-A0A533YX93-F1
#
_cell.length_a   1.000
_cell.length_b   1.000
_cell.length_c   1.000
_cell.angle_alpha   90.00
_cell.angle_beta   90.00
_cell.angle_gamma   90.00
#
_symmetry.space_group_name_H-M   'P 1'
#
loop_
_entity.id
_entity.type
_entity.pdbx_description
1 polymer ?
#
loop_
_entity_poly.entity_id
_entity_poly.type
_entity_poly.pdbx_seq_one_letter_code
_entity_poly.pdbx_strand_id
1 'polypeptide(L)'
;AVYGLPELHRDAIRSATLIATPGCYPTAAVLSLAPLVSHRLLSEPVIIDAKSGISGAGRTPALPYHFPEANESIVAYKLGSHRHIPEIEQELGMTVSFTPHLVPMTRGILSAAYVRLRQARTTEQLTALYRDFYKNEPFVRVLDPGQSPNPLHTRGANFCEVSAFVDPRTGTATL
;
A
#
# COMPACT_ATOMS: atom_id res chain seq x y z
N ALA A 1 15.85 16.80 2.41
CA ALA A 1 14.38 16.70 2.31
C ALA A 1 13.91 15.62 3.28
N VAL A 2 12.73 15.75 3.86
CA VAL A 2 12.09 14.70 4.69
C VAL A 2 11.00 14.02 3.86
N TYR A 3 10.89 12.70 3.97
CA TYR A 3 9.85 11.94 3.28
C TYR A 3 8.47 12.27 3.87
N GLY A 4 7.53 12.66 3.01
CA GLY A 4 6.25 13.27 3.38
C GLY A 4 5.15 12.29 3.74
N LEU A 5 5.44 11.29 4.57
CA LEU A 5 4.44 10.32 5.08
C LEU A 5 4.21 10.58 6.59
N PRO A 6 3.18 11.38 6.97
CA PRO A 6 2.99 11.85 8.33
C PRO A 6 2.89 10.74 9.37
N GLU A 7 2.26 9.63 9.04
CA GLU A 7 2.07 8.48 9.92
C GLU A 7 3.39 7.91 10.46
N LEU A 8 4.50 8.08 9.71
CA LEU A 8 5.83 7.57 10.08
C LEU A 8 6.83 8.68 10.41
N HIS A 9 6.68 9.87 9.82
CA HIS A 9 7.70 10.93 9.87
C HIS A 9 7.19 12.28 10.39
N ARG A 10 6.02 12.31 11.06
CA ARG A 10 5.36 13.55 11.54
C ARG A 10 6.34 14.54 12.20
N ASP A 11 7.15 14.06 13.12
CA ASP A 11 8.02 14.93 13.91
C ASP A 11 9.14 15.54 13.05
N ALA A 12 9.74 14.76 12.16
CA ALA A 12 10.72 15.26 11.20
C ALA A 12 10.10 16.25 10.20
N ILE A 13 8.85 16.01 9.78
CA ILE A 13 8.10 16.89 8.86
C ILE A 13 7.86 18.27 9.49
N ARG A 14 7.56 18.36 10.80
CA ARG A 14 7.27 19.64 11.47
C ARG A 14 8.37 20.68 11.34
N SER A 15 9.63 20.25 11.32
CA SER A 15 10.80 21.12 11.18
C SER A 15 11.39 21.14 9.77
N ALA A 16 10.81 20.40 8.81
CA ALA A 16 11.36 20.28 7.47
C ALA A 16 11.08 21.54 6.64
N THR A 17 12.13 22.07 6.00
CA THR A 17 11.99 23.14 4.99
C THR A 17 11.71 22.60 3.59
N LEU A 18 11.95 21.30 3.37
CA LEU A 18 11.69 20.60 2.11
C LEU A 18 11.11 19.22 2.40
N ILE A 19 9.86 19.01 1.99
CA ILE A 19 9.13 17.75 2.11
C ILE A 19 9.08 17.09 0.73
N ALA A 20 9.53 15.85 0.66
CA ALA A 20 9.44 15.00 -0.52
C ALA A 20 8.12 14.21 -0.44
N THR A 21 7.10 14.62 -1.18
CA THR A 21 5.79 13.96 -1.20
C THR A 21 5.92 12.53 -1.73
N PRO A 22 5.36 11.52 -1.04
CA PRO A 22 5.44 10.13 -1.46
C PRO A 22 4.72 9.87 -2.78
N GLY A 23 5.18 8.87 -3.51
CA GLY A 23 4.46 8.28 -4.63
C GLY A 23 3.19 7.58 -4.17
N CYS A 24 2.20 7.49 -5.05
CA CYS A 24 0.88 6.95 -4.73
C CYS A 24 0.88 5.45 -4.32
N TYR A 25 1.69 4.61 -4.98
CA TYR A 25 1.85 3.21 -4.57
C TYR A 25 2.67 3.06 -3.26
N PRO A 26 3.81 3.76 -3.10
CA PRO A 26 4.55 3.80 -1.83
C PRO A 26 3.68 4.11 -0.64
N THR A 27 2.82 5.14 -0.72
CA THR A 27 1.89 5.46 0.38
C THR A 27 1.05 4.25 0.78
N ALA A 28 0.39 3.59 -0.18
CA ALA A 28 -0.48 2.44 0.12
C ALA A 28 0.31 1.22 0.65
N ALA A 29 1.44 0.89 0.01
CA ALA A 29 2.26 -0.26 0.37
C ALA A 29 2.95 -0.08 1.73
N VAL A 30 3.50 1.10 1.99
CA VAL A 30 4.21 1.39 3.24
C VAL A 30 3.22 1.43 4.40
N LEU A 31 2.06 2.07 4.24
CA LEU A 31 1.04 2.09 5.30
C LEU A 31 0.48 0.69 5.59
N SER A 32 0.37 -0.20 4.59
CA SER A 32 -0.04 -1.58 4.88
C SER A 32 1.05 -2.38 5.58
N LEU A 33 2.33 -2.21 5.25
CA LEU A 33 3.42 -3.04 5.78
C LEU A 33 4.09 -2.51 7.06
N ALA A 34 4.05 -1.20 7.30
CA ALA A 34 4.77 -0.54 8.40
C ALA A 34 4.52 -1.15 9.79
N PRO A 35 3.29 -1.55 10.18
CA PRO A 35 3.07 -2.18 11.48
C PRO A 35 3.79 -3.54 11.61
N LEU A 36 3.89 -4.34 10.55
CA LEU A 36 4.62 -5.60 10.63
C LEU A 36 6.14 -5.39 10.60
N VAL A 37 6.62 -4.39 9.86
CA VAL A 37 8.04 -4.02 9.83
C VAL A 37 8.50 -3.53 11.20
N SER A 38 7.76 -2.60 11.80
CA SER A 38 8.12 -1.99 13.10
C SER A 38 8.20 -3.04 14.22
N HIS A 39 7.32 -4.04 14.19
CA HIS A 39 7.31 -5.16 15.13
C HIS A 39 8.17 -6.36 14.70
N ARG A 40 8.89 -6.28 13.57
CA ARG A 40 9.74 -7.35 13.02
C ARG A 40 8.99 -8.67 12.87
N LEU A 41 7.75 -8.62 12.37
CA LEU A 41 6.86 -9.78 12.28
C LEU A 41 6.80 -10.44 10.90
N LEU A 42 7.31 -9.81 9.85
CA LEU A 42 7.29 -10.36 8.50
C LEU A 42 8.63 -11.03 8.13
N SER A 43 8.54 -12.08 7.31
CA SER A 43 9.66 -12.74 6.62
C SER A 43 9.60 -12.46 5.13
N GLU A 44 10.77 -12.44 4.48
CA GLU A 44 10.87 -12.39 3.03
C GLU A 44 10.46 -13.73 2.38
N PRO A 45 9.99 -13.73 1.12
CA PRO A 45 9.78 -12.55 0.27
C PRO A 45 8.55 -11.73 0.67
N VAL A 46 8.62 -10.41 0.46
CA VAL A 46 7.46 -9.51 0.51
C VAL A 46 6.95 -9.28 -0.91
N ILE A 47 5.73 -9.71 -1.19
CA ILE A 47 5.13 -9.58 -2.52
C ILE A 47 4.02 -8.53 -2.43
N ILE A 48 4.06 -7.52 -3.29
CA ILE A 48 3.09 -6.43 -3.36
C ILE A 48 2.44 -6.46 -4.75
N ASP A 49 1.17 -6.82 -4.79
CA ASP A 49 0.34 -6.80 -5.99
C ASP A 49 -0.66 -5.64 -5.91
N ALA A 50 -0.41 -4.59 -6.68
CA ALA A 50 -1.17 -3.35 -6.60
C ALA A 50 -1.97 -3.08 -7.87
N LYS A 51 -3.18 -2.53 -7.72
CA LYS A 51 -4.11 -2.19 -8.80
C LYS A 51 -4.37 -0.69 -8.74
N SER A 52 -4.19 0.04 -9.83
CA SER A 52 -4.44 1.48 -9.90
C SER A 52 -5.38 1.84 -11.02
N GLY A 53 -6.24 2.83 -10.76
CA GLY A 53 -6.99 3.51 -11.81
C GLY A 53 -6.08 4.29 -12.78
N ILE A 54 -6.62 4.58 -13.95
CA ILE A 54 -5.91 5.13 -15.11
C ILE A 54 -5.32 6.53 -14.83
N SER A 55 -5.93 7.32 -13.93
CA SER A 55 -5.42 8.65 -13.59
C SER A 55 -3.99 8.66 -13.01
N GLY A 56 -3.49 7.54 -12.51
CA GLY A 56 -2.09 7.40 -12.09
C GLY A 56 -1.07 7.64 -13.20
N ALA A 57 -1.48 7.47 -14.47
CA ALA A 57 -0.66 7.79 -15.65
C ALA A 57 -0.56 9.29 -15.95
N GLY A 58 -1.43 10.12 -15.34
CA GLY A 58 -1.53 11.55 -15.64
C GLY A 58 -2.47 11.86 -16.80
N ARG A 59 -2.40 13.11 -17.30
CA ARG A 59 -3.30 13.63 -18.34
C ARG A 59 -2.74 13.45 -19.77
N THR A 60 -1.47 13.11 -19.92
CA THR A 60 -0.82 12.98 -21.23
C THR A 60 -1.41 11.79 -22.00
N PRO A 61 -1.97 12.00 -23.21
CA PRO A 61 -2.48 10.89 -24.02
C PRO A 61 -1.38 9.91 -24.39
N ALA A 62 -1.67 8.61 -24.31
CA ALA A 62 -0.86 7.55 -24.88
C ALA A 62 -1.78 6.38 -25.24
N LEU A 63 -1.36 5.54 -26.19
CA LEU A 63 -2.17 4.42 -26.67
C LEU A 63 -2.70 3.53 -25.53
N PRO A 64 -1.90 3.09 -24.54
CA PRO A 64 -2.40 2.26 -23.44
C PRO A 64 -3.45 2.93 -22.55
N TYR A 65 -3.64 4.24 -22.65
CA TYR A 65 -4.59 5.03 -21.86
C TYR A 65 -5.79 5.50 -22.67
N HIS A 66 -5.82 5.20 -23.98
CA HIS A 66 -6.95 5.47 -24.84
C HIS A 66 -8.15 4.63 -24.36
N PHE A 67 -9.35 5.22 -24.28
CA PHE A 67 -10.49 4.56 -23.62
C PHE A 67 -10.81 3.16 -24.17
N PRO A 68 -10.92 2.94 -25.50
CA PRO A 68 -11.03 1.61 -26.09
C PRO A 68 -9.93 0.60 -25.73
N GLU A 69 -8.71 1.04 -25.41
CA GLU A 69 -7.59 0.15 -25.04
C GLU A 69 -7.63 -0.21 -23.54
N ALA A 70 -8.05 0.76 -22.71
CA ALA A 70 -7.99 0.63 -21.25
C ALA A 70 -9.30 0.11 -20.63
N ASN A 71 -10.44 0.31 -21.28
CA ASN A 71 -11.74 -0.15 -20.80
C ASN A 71 -11.89 -1.67 -20.93
N GLU A 72 -12.56 -2.33 -19.97
CA GLU A 72 -12.69 -3.81 -19.91
C GLU A 72 -11.35 -4.57 -19.87
N SER A 73 -10.25 -3.91 -19.50
CA SER A 73 -8.90 -4.48 -19.50
C SER A 73 -8.22 -4.37 -18.15
N ILE A 74 -7.41 -5.37 -17.81
CA ILE A 74 -6.44 -5.33 -16.71
C ILE A 74 -5.07 -5.71 -17.27
N VAL A 75 -4.06 -4.88 -17.02
CA VAL A 75 -2.71 -5.10 -17.54
C VAL A 75 -1.65 -4.81 -16.49
N ALA A 76 -0.78 -5.79 -16.26
CA ALA A 76 0.42 -5.61 -15.44
C ALA A 76 1.46 -4.82 -16.23
N TYR A 77 2.16 -3.88 -15.58
CA TYR A 77 3.10 -2.99 -16.27
C TYR A 77 4.36 -2.71 -15.46
N LYS A 78 5.46 -2.36 -16.13
CA LYS A 78 6.75 -2.02 -15.49
C LYS A 78 7.22 -3.05 -14.46
N LEU A 79 7.05 -4.33 -14.77
CA LEU A 79 7.45 -5.44 -13.92
C LEU A 79 8.95 -5.39 -13.65
N GLY A 80 9.33 -5.57 -12.37
CA GLY A 80 10.73 -5.58 -11.93
C GLY A 80 11.51 -4.26 -12.12
N SER A 81 10.85 -3.20 -12.59
CA SER A 81 11.51 -1.94 -13.00
C SER A 81 10.70 -0.70 -12.64
N HIS A 82 9.64 -0.84 -11.84
CA HIS A 82 8.81 0.29 -11.45
C HIS A 82 9.59 1.25 -10.54
N ARG A 83 9.58 2.54 -10.87
CA ARG A 83 10.31 3.61 -10.16
C ARG A 83 9.98 3.78 -8.66
N HIS A 84 8.89 3.17 -8.20
CA HIS A 84 8.47 3.22 -6.79
C HIS A 84 9.08 2.10 -5.95
N ILE A 85 9.71 1.08 -6.57
CA ILE A 85 10.37 0.01 -5.83
C ILE A 85 11.42 0.59 -4.85
N PRO A 86 12.38 1.45 -5.27
CA PRO A 86 13.39 1.96 -4.35
C PRO A 86 12.79 2.80 -3.21
N GLU A 87 11.66 3.48 -3.46
CA GLU A 87 10.97 4.28 -2.44
C GLU A 87 10.31 3.38 -1.39
N ILE A 88 9.62 2.31 -1.82
CA ILE A 88 9.05 1.31 -0.91
C ILE A 88 10.15 0.62 -0.09
N GLU A 89 11.23 0.21 -0.75
CA GLU A 89 12.35 -0.47 -0.10
C GLU A 89 13.09 0.44 0.88
N GLN A 90 13.24 1.74 0.57
CA GLN A 90 13.81 2.72 1.47
C GLN A 90 12.99 2.83 2.77
N GLU A 91 11.67 2.97 2.65
CA GLU A 91 10.80 3.18 3.81
C GLU A 91 10.59 1.91 4.65
N LEU A 92 10.63 0.73 4.03
CA LEU A 92 10.50 -0.54 4.74
C LEU A 92 11.85 -1.13 5.20
N GLY A 93 12.96 -0.67 4.64
CA GLY A 93 14.30 -1.17 4.94
C GLY A 93 14.54 -2.62 4.49
N MET A 94 13.85 -3.07 3.44
CA MET A 94 13.94 -4.44 2.91
C MET A 94 13.56 -4.52 1.43
N THR A 95 13.90 -5.63 0.79
CA THR A 95 13.57 -5.86 -0.63
C THR A 95 12.12 -6.27 -0.83
N VAL A 96 11.52 -5.84 -1.94
CA VAL A 96 10.12 -6.20 -2.28
C VAL A 96 9.99 -6.65 -3.73
N SER A 97 9.07 -7.58 -3.97
CA SER A 97 8.57 -7.88 -5.32
C SER A 97 7.30 -7.06 -5.55
N PHE A 98 7.35 -6.09 -6.46
CA PHE A 98 6.23 -5.19 -6.72
C PHE A 98 5.71 -5.32 -8.16
N THR A 99 4.40 -5.59 -8.27
CA THR A 99 3.69 -5.71 -9.54
C THR A 99 2.48 -4.78 -9.55
N PRO A 100 2.54 -3.66 -10.30
CA PRO A 100 1.39 -2.81 -10.50
C PRO A 100 0.56 -3.24 -11.72
N HIS A 101 -0.75 -3.13 -11.58
CA HIS A 101 -1.76 -3.36 -12.60
C HIS A 101 -2.52 -2.06 -12.87
N LEU A 102 -2.70 -1.75 -14.15
CA LEU A 102 -3.67 -0.77 -14.62
C LEU A 102 -5.03 -1.46 -14.69
N VAL A 103 -6.05 -0.86 -14.08
CA VAL A 103 -7.43 -1.41 -14.05
C VAL A 103 -8.44 -0.43 -14.66
N PRO A 104 -9.62 -0.87 -15.12
CA PRO A 104 -10.56 -0.06 -15.89
C PRO A 104 -11.43 0.81 -14.96
N MET A 105 -10.77 1.59 -14.10
CA MET A 105 -11.38 2.60 -13.24
C MET A 105 -10.56 3.89 -13.30
N THR A 106 -11.18 5.04 -13.04
CA THR A 106 -10.46 6.32 -13.15
C THR A 106 -9.49 6.55 -11.99
N ARG A 107 -9.93 6.32 -10.74
CA ARG A 107 -9.21 6.68 -9.51
C ARG A 107 -9.24 5.53 -8.50
N GLY A 108 -8.22 5.51 -7.65
CA GLY A 108 -8.10 4.55 -6.55
C GLY A 108 -6.90 3.62 -6.73
N ILE A 109 -6.33 3.19 -5.60
CA ILE A 109 -5.29 2.16 -5.53
C ILE A 109 -5.75 1.10 -4.53
N LEU A 110 -5.66 -0.17 -4.92
CA LEU A 110 -5.73 -1.32 -4.01
C LEU A 110 -4.36 -1.99 -4.01
N SER A 111 -3.64 -1.95 -2.89
CA SER A 111 -2.35 -2.61 -2.72
C SER A 111 -2.52 -3.82 -1.82
N ALA A 112 -2.32 -5.03 -2.36
CA ALA A 112 -2.36 -6.26 -1.58
C ALA A 112 -0.92 -6.75 -1.36
N ALA A 113 -0.50 -6.86 -0.10
CA ALA A 113 0.80 -7.42 0.24
C ALA A 113 0.66 -8.84 0.81
N TYR A 114 1.46 -9.78 0.33
CA TYR A 114 1.52 -11.16 0.81
C TYR A 114 2.85 -11.38 1.52
N VAL A 115 2.79 -11.72 2.80
CA VAL A 115 3.98 -11.91 3.63
C VAL A 115 3.83 -13.13 4.52
N ARG A 116 4.93 -13.86 4.75
CA ARG A 116 4.94 -14.93 5.76
C ARG A 116 5.20 -14.31 7.13
N LEU A 117 4.42 -14.67 8.14
CA LEU A 117 4.66 -14.21 9.50
C LEU A 117 5.78 -15.01 10.16
N ARG A 118 6.69 -14.32 10.86
CA ARG A 118 7.74 -14.92 11.70
C ARG A 118 7.19 -15.65 12.92
N GLN A 119 6.01 -15.23 13.38
CA GLN A 119 5.31 -15.82 14.51
C GLN A 119 3.85 -16.02 14.13
N ALA A 120 3.27 -17.15 14.53
CA ALA A 120 1.86 -17.41 14.29
C ALA A 120 0.99 -16.33 14.96
N ARG A 121 0.04 -15.78 14.21
CA ARG A 121 -0.95 -14.82 14.68
C ARG A 121 -2.30 -15.13 14.07
N THR A 122 -3.38 -14.74 14.74
CA THR A 122 -4.71 -14.73 14.12
C THR A 122 -4.99 -13.39 13.44
N THR A 123 -6.01 -13.35 12.59
CA THR A 123 -6.52 -12.12 11.98
C THR A 123 -6.84 -11.06 13.05
N GLU A 124 -7.50 -11.44 14.13
CA GLU A 124 -7.90 -10.55 15.22
C GLU A 124 -6.67 -9.95 15.93
N GLN A 125 -5.63 -10.74 16.13
CA GLN A 125 -4.38 -10.28 16.73
C GLN A 125 -3.65 -9.28 15.83
N LEU A 126 -3.63 -9.49 14.51
CA LEU A 126 -3.07 -8.53 13.58
C LEU A 126 -3.92 -7.25 13.52
N THR A 127 -5.24 -7.36 13.43
CA THR A 127 -6.12 -6.19 13.42
C THR A 127 -5.95 -5.35 14.70
N ALA A 128 -5.81 -5.98 15.87
CA ALA A 128 -5.54 -5.27 17.12
C ALA A 128 -4.18 -4.54 17.09
N LEU A 129 -3.14 -5.19 16.56
CA LEU A 129 -1.82 -4.58 16.38
C LEU A 129 -1.89 -3.34 15.47
N TYR A 130 -2.60 -3.44 14.35
CA TYR A 130 -2.74 -2.32 13.41
C TYR A 130 -3.52 -1.17 14.03
N ARG A 131 -4.58 -1.47 14.80
CA ARG A 131 -5.35 -0.45 15.53
C ARG A 131 -4.49 0.27 16.55
N ASP A 132 -3.66 -0.44 17.31
CA ASP A 132 -2.77 0.20 18.27
C ASP A 132 -1.70 1.06 17.57
N PHE A 133 -1.12 0.57 16.48
CA PHE A 133 -0.12 1.29 15.68
C PHE A 133 -0.68 2.60 15.11
N TYR A 134 -1.90 2.56 14.57
CA TYR A 134 -2.55 3.70 13.92
C TYR A 134 -3.57 4.46 14.79
N LYS A 135 -3.64 4.20 16.10
CA LYS A 135 -4.70 4.75 16.99
C LYS A 135 -4.84 6.26 16.99
N ASN A 136 -3.75 6.99 16.72
CA ASN A 136 -3.71 8.44 16.72
C ASN A 136 -3.63 9.02 15.29
N GLU A 137 -3.77 8.19 14.27
CA GLU A 137 -3.67 8.61 12.88
C GLU A 137 -5.04 8.97 12.30
N PRO A 138 -5.30 10.25 11.97
CA PRO A 138 -6.63 10.71 11.61
C PRO A 138 -7.09 10.21 10.23
N PHE A 139 -6.16 9.76 9.38
CA PHE A 139 -6.45 9.36 8.00
C PHE A 139 -6.21 7.88 7.72
N VAL A 140 -5.77 7.10 8.70
CA VAL A 140 -5.68 5.65 8.55
C VAL A 140 -6.86 4.98 9.25
N ARG A 141 -7.67 4.25 8.48
CA ARG A 141 -8.80 3.47 9.01
C ARG A 141 -8.46 1.99 8.95
N VAL A 142 -8.27 1.38 10.11
CA VAL A 142 -8.08 -0.07 10.23
C VAL A 142 -9.44 -0.76 10.25
N LEU A 143 -9.74 -1.53 9.21
CA LEU A 143 -11.02 -2.19 9.02
C LEU A 143 -11.23 -3.35 10.01
N ASP A 144 -12.49 -3.75 10.22
CA ASP A 144 -12.80 -4.91 11.05
C ASP A 144 -12.29 -6.22 10.43
N PRO A 145 -12.03 -7.27 11.24
CA PRO A 145 -11.70 -8.60 10.72
C PRO A 145 -12.71 -9.07 9.67
N GLY A 146 -12.22 -9.53 8.52
CA GLY A 146 -13.05 -10.02 7.41
C GLY A 146 -13.54 -8.94 6.43
N GLN A 147 -13.31 -7.65 6.72
CA GLN A 147 -13.54 -6.58 5.75
C GLN A 147 -12.31 -6.39 4.85
N SER A 148 -12.53 -5.86 3.64
CA SER A 148 -11.48 -5.57 2.67
C SER A 148 -11.58 -4.12 2.19
N PRO A 149 -10.44 -3.41 2.02
CA PRO A 149 -10.42 -2.07 1.47
C PRO A 149 -11.04 -2.04 0.08
N ASN A 150 -11.82 -1.00 -0.19
CA ASN A 150 -12.34 -0.72 -1.52
C ASN A 150 -11.95 0.70 -1.93
N PRO A 151 -11.15 0.89 -3.00
CA PRO A 151 -10.73 2.23 -3.43
C PRO A 151 -11.88 3.19 -3.75
N LEU A 152 -13.09 2.67 -4.00
CA LEU A 152 -14.29 3.48 -4.16
C LEU A 152 -14.68 4.21 -2.87
N HIS A 153 -14.49 3.60 -1.70
CA HIS A 153 -14.87 4.15 -0.39
C HIS A 153 -14.00 5.33 0.04
N THR A 154 -12.78 5.42 -0.47
CA THR A 154 -11.83 6.51 -0.17
C THR A 154 -11.77 7.56 -1.28
N ARG A 155 -12.57 7.43 -2.33
CA ARG A 155 -12.55 8.32 -3.50
C ARG A 155 -12.84 9.76 -3.10
N GLY A 156 -11.88 10.64 -3.36
CA GLY A 156 -12.00 12.09 -3.08
C GLY A 156 -11.75 12.47 -1.63
N ALA A 157 -11.38 11.51 -0.78
CA ALA A 157 -10.93 11.74 0.59
C ALA A 157 -9.42 11.49 0.72
N ASN A 158 -8.87 11.83 1.89
CA ASN A 158 -7.47 11.58 2.24
C ASN A 158 -7.27 10.25 3.00
N PHE A 159 -8.33 9.46 3.16
CA PHE A 159 -8.28 8.23 3.95
C PHE A 159 -7.51 7.11 3.23
N CYS A 160 -6.69 6.39 4.00
CA CYS A 160 -6.17 5.07 3.66
C CYS A 160 -6.90 4.03 4.51
N GLU A 161 -7.57 3.07 3.86
CA GLU A 161 -8.15 1.91 4.54
C GLU A 161 -7.12 0.78 4.54
N VAL A 162 -6.87 0.20 5.71
CA VAL A 162 -5.91 -0.91 5.90
C VAL A 162 -6.62 -2.08 6.55
N SER A 163 -6.33 -3.29 6.08
CA SER A 163 -6.82 -4.54 6.65
C SER A 163 -5.66 -5.51 6.85
N ALA A 164 -5.88 -6.54 7.66
CA ALA A 164 -4.99 -7.68 7.71
C ALA A 164 -5.83 -8.94 7.77
N PHE A 165 -5.40 -9.98 7.07
CA PHE A 165 -6.00 -11.31 7.09
C PHE A 165 -4.91 -12.36 7.20
N VAL A 166 -5.08 -13.38 8.05
CA VAL A 166 -4.14 -14.51 8.14
C VAL A 166 -4.76 -15.77 7.57
N ASP A 167 -4.08 -16.41 6.63
CA ASP A 167 -4.37 -17.80 6.25
C ASP A 167 -3.58 -18.76 7.16
N PRO A 168 -4.24 -19.45 8.11
CA PRO A 168 -3.55 -20.32 9.06
C PRO A 168 -2.95 -21.57 8.39
N ARG A 169 -3.39 -21.95 7.19
CA ARG A 169 -2.88 -23.13 6.47
C ARG A 169 -1.49 -22.89 5.91
N THR A 170 -1.19 -21.64 5.52
CA THR A 170 0.06 -21.25 4.88
C THR A 170 0.95 -20.43 5.82
N GLY A 171 0.38 -19.83 6.86
CA GLY A 171 1.06 -18.86 7.73
C GLY A 171 1.30 -17.51 7.03
N THR A 172 0.58 -17.26 5.95
CA THR A 172 0.65 -16.02 5.15
C THR A 172 -0.34 -15.01 5.69
N ALA A 173 0.12 -13.78 5.89
CA ALA A 173 -0.74 -12.62 6.06
C ALA A 173 -0.92 -11.90 4.72
N THR A 174 -2.16 -11.54 4.42
CA THR A 174 -2.54 -10.63 3.33
C THR A 174 -2.93 -9.29 3.94
N LEU A 175 -2.30 -8.21 3.48
CA LEU A 175 -2.48 -6.85 3.97
C LEU A 175 -3.07 -5.96 2.88
#